data_AF-A0A6C8EX46-F1
#
_entry.id   AF-A0A6C8EX46-F1
#
_cell.length_a   1.000
_cell.length_b   1.000
_cell.length_c   1.000
_cell.angle_alpha   90.00
_cell.angle_beta   90.00
_cell.angle_gamma   90.00
#
_symmetry.space_group_name_H-M   'P 1'
#
loop_
_entity.id
_entity.type
_entity.pdbx_description
1 polymer ?
#
loop_
_entity_poly.entity_id
_entity_poly.type
_entity_poly.pdbx_seq_one_letter_code
_entity_poly.pdbx_strand_id
1 'polypeptide(L)'
;MLNETPALAPDGQPYRLLTLRNSAGMVVTLMDWGATLLSARIPLSDGSVREALLGCASPEHYPEQTSFLGASIGRYANRIANSRYTFAGETVQLSPSQGENQLHGGPEGFDKRRWQIVNQNDRQVLFALTSDDGDQGFPGHLCATAQYRLTDDNRISITYRATVDKPCPVNLTNHVYFNLDGDRTDVRQHKLQILADEYLPVDESGIPRQGLKSVANTSFDFRMPKVIASEFLADDDQRKVKGYDHAFLLQTQGDGKKPAARLWSQDGKLQMMVYTTAPALQFYSGNYLAGTPSRGPEPYADWQGLALESELLPDSPNHPEWPQPDCILRPGEEYASLTEYQFIPF
;
A
#
# COMPACT_ATOMS: atom_id res chain seq x y z
N MET A 1 -11.88 -20.62 0.89
CA MET A 1 -12.91 -20.96 -0.12
C MET A 1 -12.78 -20.03 -1.32
N LEU A 2 -12.75 -20.58 -2.55
CA LEU A 2 -12.69 -19.85 -3.82
C LEU A 2 -14.10 -19.73 -4.41
N ASN A 3 -14.51 -18.51 -4.75
CA ASN A 3 -15.81 -18.22 -5.35
C ASN A 3 -15.62 -17.37 -6.61
N GLU A 4 -16.43 -17.62 -7.64
CA GLU A 4 -16.49 -16.77 -8.84
C GLU A 4 -17.70 -15.84 -8.77
N THR A 5 -17.56 -14.60 -9.20
CA THR A 5 -18.65 -13.63 -9.27
C THR A 5 -19.47 -13.79 -10.55
N PRO A 6 -20.76 -13.42 -10.56
CA PRO A 6 -21.52 -13.32 -11.81
C PRO A 6 -21.04 -12.16 -12.70
N ALA A 7 -20.48 -11.11 -12.11
CA ALA A 7 -19.87 -10.00 -12.83
C ALA A 7 -18.52 -10.36 -13.43
N LEU A 8 -18.21 -9.78 -14.59
CA LEU A 8 -16.95 -9.99 -15.31
C LEU A 8 -15.96 -8.86 -14.99
N ALA A 9 -14.69 -9.22 -14.88
CA ALA A 9 -13.60 -8.28 -14.84
C ALA A 9 -13.32 -7.70 -16.25
N PRO A 10 -12.46 -6.68 -16.37
CA PRO A 10 -12.15 -6.05 -17.67
C PRO A 10 -11.59 -7.00 -18.75
N ASP A 11 -11.01 -8.13 -18.36
CA ASP A 11 -10.54 -9.16 -19.30
C ASP A 11 -11.64 -10.14 -19.77
N GLY A 12 -12.90 -9.89 -19.37
CA GLY A 12 -14.07 -10.68 -19.76
C GLY A 12 -14.25 -11.99 -18.97
N GLN A 13 -13.44 -12.25 -17.94
CA GLN A 13 -13.58 -13.41 -17.07
C GLN A 13 -14.18 -13.02 -15.70
N PRO A 14 -14.93 -13.91 -15.02
CA PRO A 14 -15.40 -13.67 -13.65
C PRO A 14 -14.29 -13.25 -12.69
N TYR A 15 -14.58 -12.37 -11.73
CA TYR A 15 -13.66 -12.17 -10.60
C TYR A 15 -13.60 -13.43 -9.74
N ARG A 16 -12.42 -13.74 -9.21
CA ARG A 16 -12.23 -14.84 -8.26
C ARG A 16 -11.95 -14.28 -6.88
N LEU A 17 -12.80 -14.63 -5.93
CA LEU A 17 -12.71 -14.22 -4.53
C LEU A 17 -12.22 -15.37 -3.67
N LEU A 18 -11.29 -15.08 -2.78
CA LEU A 18 -10.73 -16.03 -1.83
C LEU A 18 -11.00 -15.55 -0.41
N THR A 19 -11.44 -16.46 0.45
CA THR A 19 -11.55 -16.18 1.88
C THR A 19 -10.53 -16.99 2.67
N LEU A 20 -9.69 -16.29 3.41
CA LEU A 20 -8.82 -16.83 4.46
C LEU A 20 -9.50 -16.65 5.82
N ARG A 21 -9.30 -17.60 6.72
CA ARG A 21 -9.81 -17.55 8.10
C ARG A 21 -8.68 -17.94 9.03
N ASN A 22 -8.64 -17.48 10.28
CA ASN A 22 -7.73 -18.03 11.30
C ASN A 22 -8.47 -18.73 12.44
N SER A 23 -7.77 -19.28 13.44
CA SER A 23 -8.40 -19.94 14.59
C SER A 23 -8.96 -18.95 15.60
N ALA A 24 -8.50 -17.70 15.57
CA ALA A 24 -9.02 -16.59 16.36
C ALA A 24 -10.32 -15.99 15.79
N GLY A 25 -10.81 -16.50 14.65
CA GLY A 25 -12.05 -16.08 14.02
C GLY A 25 -11.93 -14.90 13.04
N MET A 26 -10.73 -14.36 12.83
CA MET A 26 -10.48 -13.34 11.81
C MET A 26 -10.73 -13.91 10.42
N VAL A 27 -11.34 -13.09 9.56
CA VAL A 27 -11.68 -13.44 8.17
C VAL A 27 -11.13 -12.38 7.24
N VAL A 28 -10.39 -12.81 6.23
CA VAL A 28 -9.81 -11.93 5.20
C VAL A 28 -10.35 -12.36 3.84
N THR A 29 -10.77 -11.40 3.02
CA THR A 29 -11.21 -11.66 1.64
C THR A 29 -10.26 -10.99 0.67
N LEU A 30 -9.87 -11.72 -0.38
CA LEU A 30 -9.02 -11.24 -1.46
C LEU A 30 -9.68 -11.48 -2.82
N MET A 31 -9.21 -10.75 -3.82
CA MET A 31 -9.61 -10.86 -5.22
C MET A 31 -8.39 -11.05 -6.12
N ASP A 32 -8.51 -11.86 -7.16
CA ASP A 32 -7.43 -12.13 -8.10
C ASP A 32 -7.08 -10.93 -9.01
N TRP A 33 -8.07 -10.11 -9.36
CA TRP A 33 -7.84 -8.82 -9.98
C TRP A 33 -7.11 -7.87 -9.03
N GLY A 34 -5.95 -7.39 -9.45
CA GLY A 34 -5.03 -6.57 -8.66
C GLY A 34 -4.38 -7.28 -7.47
N ALA A 35 -4.59 -8.60 -7.33
CA ALA A 35 -4.31 -9.33 -6.09
C ALA A 35 -4.80 -8.54 -4.85
N THR A 36 -6.04 -8.05 -4.94
CA THR A 36 -6.59 -7.01 -4.06
C THR A 36 -7.01 -7.59 -2.71
N LEU A 37 -6.57 -6.96 -1.63
CA LEU A 37 -7.03 -7.21 -0.26
C LEU A 37 -8.36 -6.47 -0.04
N LEU A 38 -9.47 -7.21 -0.15
CA LEU A 38 -10.82 -6.64 -0.14
C LEU A 38 -11.39 -6.39 1.26
N SER A 39 -11.03 -7.17 2.27
CA SER A 39 -11.70 -7.11 3.59
C SER A 39 -10.85 -7.75 4.67
N ALA A 40 -10.91 -7.20 5.89
CA ALA A 40 -10.37 -7.78 7.10
C ALA A 40 -11.37 -7.63 8.25
N ARG A 41 -12.11 -8.71 8.52
CA ARG A 41 -13.10 -8.78 9.60
C ARG A 41 -12.45 -9.36 10.86
N ILE A 42 -12.33 -8.53 11.90
CA ILE A 42 -11.61 -8.83 13.14
C ILE A 42 -12.60 -8.94 14.30
N PRO A 43 -12.72 -10.11 14.94
CA PRO A 43 -13.45 -10.26 16.20
C PRO A 43 -12.80 -9.41 17.31
N LEU A 44 -13.63 -8.66 18.03
CA LEU A 44 -13.23 -7.89 19.20
C LEU A 44 -13.55 -8.66 20.50
N SER A 45 -12.94 -8.24 21.61
CA SER A 45 -13.12 -8.87 22.92
C SER A 45 -14.54 -8.75 23.46
N ASP A 46 -15.32 -7.76 23.01
CA ASP A 46 -16.74 -7.60 23.34
C ASP A 46 -17.69 -8.46 22.50
N GLY A 47 -17.14 -9.31 21.61
CA GLY A 47 -17.88 -10.21 20.73
C GLY A 47 -18.39 -9.57 19.44
N SER A 48 -18.20 -8.25 19.27
CA SER A 48 -18.47 -7.58 17.99
C SER A 48 -17.37 -7.89 16.95
N VAL A 49 -17.59 -7.51 15.69
CA VAL A 49 -16.62 -7.71 14.59
C VAL A 49 -16.44 -6.39 13.86
N ARG A 50 -15.19 -5.96 13.66
CA ARG A 50 -14.85 -4.78 12.85
C ARG A 50 -14.41 -5.16 11.45
N GLU A 51 -14.92 -4.47 10.44
CA GLU A 51 -14.33 -4.41 9.11
C GLU A 51 -13.26 -3.33 9.10
N ALA A 52 -11.97 -3.69 9.21
CA ALA A 52 -10.91 -2.71 9.36
C ALA A 52 -10.48 -2.03 8.06
N LEU A 53 -10.99 -2.47 6.89
CA LEU A 53 -10.53 -1.97 5.59
C LEU A 53 -11.63 -1.19 4.85
N LEU A 54 -11.21 -0.14 4.13
CA LEU A 54 -12.06 0.43 3.09
C LEU A 54 -12.17 -0.52 1.88
N GLY A 55 -13.11 -0.22 0.99
CA GLY A 55 -13.42 -1.05 -0.18
C GLY A 55 -14.82 -0.79 -0.69
N CYS A 56 -15.15 -1.41 -1.82
CA CYS A 56 -16.44 -1.22 -2.48
C CYS A 56 -17.45 -2.29 -2.08
N ALA A 57 -18.74 -2.04 -2.35
CA ALA A 57 -19.82 -2.99 -2.06
C ALA A 57 -19.64 -4.35 -2.74
N SER A 58 -19.03 -4.37 -3.91
CA SER A 58 -18.79 -5.56 -4.71
C SER A 58 -17.64 -5.36 -5.70
N PRO A 59 -17.02 -6.45 -6.22
CA PRO A 59 -15.91 -6.39 -7.17
C PRO A 59 -16.18 -5.54 -8.41
N GLU A 60 -17.41 -5.52 -8.93
CA GLU A 60 -17.76 -4.76 -10.14
C GLU A 60 -17.60 -3.24 -10.00
N HIS A 61 -17.55 -2.70 -8.77
CA HIS A 61 -17.32 -1.27 -8.53
C HIS A 61 -15.83 -0.90 -8.45
N TYR A 62 -14.92 -1.88 -8.33
CA TYR A 62 -13.48 -1.60 -8.23
C TYR A 62 -12.86 -0.95 -9.47
N PRO A 63 -13.32 -1.22 -10.70
CA PRO A 63 -12.87 -0.48 -11.88
C PRO A 63 -13.30 1.00 -11.91
N GLU A 64 -14.30 1.40 -11.11
CA GLU A 64 -14.83 2.77 -11.10
C GLU A 64 -14.04 3.71 -10.18
N GLN A 65 -13.26 3.15 -9.25
CA GLN A 65 -12.46 3.92 -8.30
C GLN A 65 -11.03 4.16 -8.80
N THR A 66 -10.44 5.28 -8.37
CA THR A 66 -9.05 5.67 -8.71
C THR A 66 -8.14 5.74 -7.48
N SER A 67 -8.58 5.18 -6.36
CA SER A 67 -7.91 5.25 -5.06
C SER A 67 -7.08 4.02 -4.74
N PHE A 68 -6.99 3.03 -5.63
CA PHE A 68 -6.20 1.81 -5.48
C PHE A 68 -6.58 0.93 -4.28
N LEU A 69 -7.84 1.00 -3.81
CA LEU A 69 -8.30 0.38 -2.56
C LEU A 69 -7.83 -1.08 -2.40
N GLY A 70 -6.82 -1.32 -1.56
CA GLY A 70 -6.33 -2.67 -1.22
C GLY A 70 -5.55 -3.38 -2.32
N ALA A 71 -5.29 -2.75 -3.46
CA ALA A 71 -4.64 -3.38 -4.60
C ALA A 71 -3.14 -3.58 -4.37
N SER A 72 -2.56 -4.60 -5.01
CA SER A 72 -1.11 -4.77 -5.11
C SER A 72 -0.56 -3.85 -6.21
N ILE A 73 0.38 -2.99 -5.86
CA ILE A 73 0.91 -1.94 -6.73
C ILE A 73 2.25 -2.37 -7.34
N GLY A 74 2.46 -2.06 -8.61
CA GLY A 74 3.70 -2.30 -9.33
C GLY A 74 3.63 -1.89 -10.81
N ARG A 75 4.73 -1.88 -11.56
CA ARG A 75 6.10 -2.33 -11.16
C ARG A 75 6.79 -1.47 -10.13
N TYR A 76 6.43 -0.19 -10.05
CA TYR A 76 7.02 0.76 -9.13
C TYR A 76 5.92 1.55 -8.38
N ALA A 77 5.85 1.35 -7.07
CA ALA A 77 4.96 2.07 -6.18
C ALA A 77 5.37 3.54 -6.01
N ASN A 78 4.39 4.38 -5.70
CA ASN A 78 4.51 5.83 -5.64
C ASN A 78 4.93 6.46 -6.98
N ARG A 79 5.55 7.65 -6.93
CA ARG A 79 5.81 8.48 -8.11
C ARG A 79 7.22 8.30 -8.67
N ILE A 80 7.36 8.47 -9.98
CA ILE A 80 8.62 8.72 -10.68
C ILE A 80 8.48 10.06 -11.43
N ALA A 81 9.37 11.00 -11.12
CA ALA A 81 9.29 12.38 -11.60
C ALA A 81 9.42 12.45 -13.13
N ASN A 82 8.51 13.21 -13.74
CA ASN A 82 8.41 13.41 -15.18
C ASN A 82 8.33 12.10 -16.00
N SER A 83 7.88 11.01 -15.38
CA SER A 83 7.75 9.69 -15.99
C SER A 83 9.05 9.22 -16.65
N ARG A 84 10.21 9.46 -16.02
CA ARG A 84 11.49 9.03 -16.56
C ARG A 84 12.55 8.85 -15.47
N TYR A 85 13.59 8.10 -15.80
CA TYR A 85 14.81 8.03 -15.02
C TYR A 85 16.02 7.76 -15.92
N THR A 86 17.22 7.94 -15.39
CA THR A 86 18.47 7.66 -16.10
C THR A 86 19.12 6.42 -15.52
N PHE A 87 19.42 5.43 -16.36
CA PHE A 87 20.16 4.23 -15.96
C PHE A 87 21.28 3.95 -16.96
N ALA A 88 22.49 3.70 -16.47
CA ALA A 88 23.67 3.47 -17.30
C ALA A 88 23.93 4.55 -18.39
N GLY A 89 23.53 5.79 -18.13
CA GLY A 89 23.67 6.91 -19.07
C GLY A 89 22.55 7.04 -20.10
N GLU A 90 21.57 6.13 -20.10
CA GLU A 90 20.40 6.18 -20.98
C GLU A 90 19.15 6.64 -20.21
N THR A 91 18.36 7.51 -20.85
CA THR A 91 17.06 7.94 -20.31
C THR A 91 15.99 6.91 -20.67
N VAL A 92 15.38 6.31 -19.66
CA VAL A 92 14.18 5.46 -19.81
C VAL A 92 12.94 6.33 -19.65
N GLN A 93 12.05 6.28 -20.64
CA GLN A 93 10.76 6.97 -20.60
C GLN A 93 9.66 5.99 -20.19
N LEU A 94 8.81 6.42 -19.27
CA LEU A 94 7.71 5.67 -18.69
C LEU A 94 6.37 6.28 -19.09
N SER A 95 5.28 5.51 -18.96
CA SER A 95 3.94 5.99 -19.26
C SER A 95 3.42 6.92 -18.13
N PRO A 96 3.12 8.20 -18.38
CA PRO A 96 2.56 9.09 -17.37
C PRO A 96 1.16 8.63 -16.94
N SER A 97 0.86 8.77 -15.66
CA SER A 97 -0.46 8.45 -15.08
C SER A 97 -0.96 9.49 -14.08
N GLN A 98 -0.15 10.49 -13.74
CA GLN A 98 -0.55 11.65 -12.94
C GLN A 98 0.16 12.92 -13.43
N GLY A 99 -0.50 13.66 -14.31
CA GLY A 99 0.13 14.80 -15.00
C GLY A 99 1.33 14.32 -15.82
N GLU A 100 2.49 14.93 -15.63
CA GLU A 100 3.74 14.53 -16.28
C GLU A 100 4.47 13.38 -15.57
N ASN A 101 4.05 13.03 -14.34
CA ASN A 101 4.68 12.01 -13.53
C ASN A 101 4.03 10.64 -13.76
N GLN A 102 4.79 9.58 -13.51
CA GLN A 102 4.23 8.24 -13.42
C GLN A 102 3.91 7.96 -11.95
N LEU A 103 2.70 7.51 -11.68
CA LEU A 103 2.23 7.07 -10.37
C LEU A 103 1.86 5.58 -10.43
N HIS A 104 2.29 4.82 -9.44
CA HIS A 104 1.86 3.44 -9.16
C HIS A 104 1.98 2.50 -10.37
N GLY A 105 3.09 2.61 -11.09
CA GLY A 105 3.42 1.73 -12.21
C GLY A 105 2.75 2.09 -13.55
N GLY A 106 1.94 3.14 -13.62
CA GLY A 106 1.38 3.66 -14.88
C GLY A 106 -0.13 3.44 -15.06
N PRO A 107 -0.70 3.83 -16.22
CA PRO A 107 -2.13 3.72 -16.49
C PRO A 107 -2.70 2.31 -16.36
N GLU A 108 -1.95 1.27 -16.73
CA GLU A 108 -2.34 -0.14 -16.65
C GLU A 108 -1.40 -0.91 -15.70
N GLY A 109 -1.19 -0.35 -14.51
CA GLY A 109 -0.38 -0.93 -13.44
C GLY A 109 -0.90 -2.27 -12.90
N PHE A 110 -0.16 -2.85 -11.96
CA PHE A 110 -0.45 -4.19 -11.43
C PHE A 110 -1.81 -4.31 -10.70
N ASP A 111 -2.38 -3.20 -10.26
CA ASP A 111 -3.69 -3.09 -9.64
C ASP A 111 -4.84 -3.36 -10.63
N LYS A 112 -4.60 -3.16 -11.92
CA LYS A 112 -5.60 -3.30 -13.00
C LYS A 112 -5.41 -4.55 -13.84
N ARG A 113 -4.81 -5.58 -13.25
CA ARG A 113 -4.49 -6.82 -13.96
C ARG A 113 -4.98 -8.02 -13.19
N ARG A 114 -5.37 -9.07 -13.91
CA ARG A 114 -5.62 -10.37 -13.28
C ARG A 114 -4.30 -11.00 -12.88
N TRP A 115 -4.18 -11.33 -11.61
CA TRP A 115 -3.10 -12.19 -11.13
C TRP A 115 -3.56 -13.65 -11.16
N GLN A 116 -2.69 -14.54 -11.63
CA GLN A 116 -2.95 -15.97 -11.57
C GLN A 116 -2.89 -16.47 -10.12
N ILE A 117 -3.91 -17.22 -9.69
CA ILE A 117 -3.86 -17.97 -8.42
C ILE A 117 -2.99 -19.22 -8.65
N VAL A 118 -1.80 -19.25 -8.06
CA VAL A 118 -0.84 -20.36 -8.19
C VAL A 118 -1.15 -21.47 -7.19
N ASN A 119 -1.38 -21.09 -5.93
CA ASN A 119 -1.83 -22.01 -4.88
C ASN A 119 -2.65 -21.26 -3.82
N GLN A 120 -3.46 -22.00 -3.08
CA GLN A 120 -4.30 -21.45 -2.02
C GLN A 120 -4.71 -22.54 -1.02
N ASN A 121 -5.02 -22.12 0.21
CA ASN A 121 -5.75 -22.88 1.21
C ASN A 121 -6.52 -21.92 2.13
N ASP A 122 -7.06 -22.39 3.24
CA ASP A 122 -7.87 -21.56 4.15
C ASP A 122 -7.06 -20.50 4.94
N ARG A 123 -5.72 -20.54 4.88
CA ARG A 123 -4.81 -19.61 5.58
C ARG A 123 -3.93 -18.78 4.65
N GLN A 124 -3.80 -19.13 3.37
CA GLN A 124 -2.94 -18.40 2.45
C GLN A 124 -3.35 -18.51 0.99
N VAL A 125 -2.87 -17.56 0.19
CA VAL A 125 -2.89 -17.59 -1.27
C VAL A 125 -1.58 -17.05 -1.83
N LEU A 126 -1.10 -17.66 -2.91
CA LEU A 126 -0.03 -17.14 -3.76
C LEU A 126 -0.60 -16.71 -5.11
N PHE A 127 -0.46 -15.43 -5.41
CA PHE A 127 -0.74 -14.84 -6.72
C PHE A 127 0.54 -14.70 -7.53
N ALA A 128 0.45 -14.78 -8.85
CA ALA A 128 1.54 -14.50 -9.78
C ALA A 128 1.07 -13.61 -10.94
N LEU A 129 1.95 -12.74 -11.42
CA LEU A 129 1.73 -11.86 -12.57
C LEU A 129 3.01 -11.76 -13.38
N THR A 130 2.89 -11.77 -14.70
CA THR A 130 3.97 -11.39 -15.61
C THR A 130 3.73 -10.00 -16.19
N SER A 131 4.83 -9.32 -16.51
CA SER A 131 4.82 -8.01 -17.14
C SER A 131 5.91 -8.01 -18.20
N ASP A 132 5.54 -7.76 -19.45
CA ASP A 132 6.45 -7.93 -20.59
C ASP A 132 7.42 -6.75 -20.75
N ASP A 133 8.51 -6.97 -21.49
CA ASP A 133 9.45 -5.90 -21.84
C ASP A 133 8.73 -4.71 -22.50
N GLY A 134 8.92 -3.51 -21.94
CA GLY A 134 8.27 -2.28 -22.40
C GLY A 134 6.90 -1.98 -21.76
N ASP A 135 6.38 -2.86 -20.91
CA ASP A 135 5.10 -2.63 -20.21
C ASP A 135 5.17 -1.36 -19.34
N GLN A 136 4.26 -0.41 -19.59
CA GLN A 136 4.25 0.93 -18.99
C GLN A 136 5.57 1.72 -19.16
N GLY A 137 6.39 1.33 -20.15
CA GLY A 137 7.71 1.87 -20.45
C GLY A 137 8.87 1.23 -19.68
N PHE A 138 8.61 0.28 -18.78
CA PHE A 138 9.68 -0.38 -18.03
C PHE A 138 10.43 -1.43 -18.87
N PRO A 139 11.77 -1.48 -18.80
CA PRO A 139 12.55 -2.48 -19.52
C PRO A 139 12.44 -3.86 -18.85
N GLY A 140 12.62 -4.89 -19.66
CA GLY A 140 12.70 -6.29 -19.23
C GLY A 140 11.35 -6.92 -18.96
N HIS A 141 11.29 -8.23 -19.18
CA HIS A 141 10.22 -9.07 -18.66
C HIS A 141 10.40 -9.23 -17.15
N LEU A 142 9.31 -9.05 -16.40
CA LEU A 142 9.25 -9.18 -14.95
C LEU A 142 8.23 -10.27 -14.58
N CYS A 143 8.63 -11.16 -13.69
CA CYS A 143 7.73 -12.11 -13.01
C CYS A 143 7.58 -11.65 -11.56
N ALA A 144 6.36 -11.35 -11.12
CA ALA A 144 6.03 -10.99 -9.74
C ALA A 144 5.16 -12.06 -9.08
N THR A 145 5.31 -12.18 -7.76
CA THR A 145 4.37 -12.93 -6.91
C THR A 145 3.95 -12.09 -5.71
N ALA A 146 2.72 -12.31 -5.27
CA ALA A 146 2.16 -11.72 -4.05
C ALA A 146 1.57 -12.85 -3.20
N GLN A 147 2.20 -13.14 -2.07
CA GLN A 147 1.73 -14.15 -1.13
C GLN A 147 1.04 -13.47 0.05
N TYR A 148 -0.23 -13.80 0.27
CA TYR A 148 -0.99 -13.38 1.44
C TYR A 148 -1.13 -14.56 2.39
N ARG A 149 -0.78 -14.37 3.66
CA ARG A 149 -0.93 -15.36 4.72
C ARG A 149 -1.65 -14.73 5.89
N LEU A 150 -2.61 -15.47 6.45
CA LEU A 150 -3.31 -15.12 7.67
C LEU A 150 -2.88 -16.09 8.77
N THR A 151 -2.26 -15.55 9.82
CA THR A 151 -1.79 -16.32 10.98
C THR A 151 -2.83 -16.32 12.11
N ASP A 152 -2.65 -17.21 13.09
CA ASP A 152 -3.56 -17.33 14.23
C ASP A 152 -3.43 -16.20 15.26
N ASP A 153 -2.36 -15.38 15.20
CA ASP A 153 -2.20 -14.15 15.99
C ASP A 153 -2.76 -12.89 15.30
N ASN A 154 -3.77 -13.06 14.44
CA ASN A 154 -4.46 -12.00 13.69
C ASN A 154 -3.53 -11.11 12.84
N ARG A 155 -2.56 -11.74 12.17
CA ARG A 155 -1.64 -11.03 11.27
C ARG A 155 -1.89 -11.38 9.83
N ILE A 156 -2.08 -10.33 9.01
CA ILE A 156 -2.06 -10.41 7.55
C ILE A 156 -0.62 -10.16 7.12
N SER A 157 0.04 -11.19 6.62
CA SER A 157 1.40 -11.15 6.11
C SER A 157 1.35 -11.13 4.58
N ILE A 158 1.98 -10.13 3.97
CA ILE A 158 2.06 -9.93 2.53
C ILE A 158 3.53 -10.04 2.15
N THR A 159 3.88 -11.01 1.32
CA THR A 159 5.23 -11.15 0.78
C THR A 159 5.21 -10.96 -0.74
N TYR A 160 5.93 -9.95 -1.21
CA TYR A 160 6.17 -9.74 -2.63
C TYR A 160 7.51 -10.31 -3.03
N ARG A 161 7.56 -10.98 -4.18
CA ARG A 161 8.82 -11.36 -4.83
C ARG A 161 8.80 -11.00 -6.30
N ALA A 162 9.94 -10.64 -6.87
CA ALA A 162 10.05 -10.44 -8.30
C ALA A 162 11.43 -10.80 -8.86
N THR A 163 11.45 -11.16 -10.13
CA THR A 163 12.67 -11.38 -10.93
C THR A 163 12.54 -10.68 -12.28
N VAL A 164 13.66 -10.29 -12.87
CA VAL A 164 13.71 -9.60 -14.18
C VAL A 164 14.76 -10.22 -15.10
N ASP A 165 14.59 -10.05 -16.41
CA ASP A 165 15.58 -10.44 -17.43
C ASP A 165 16.45 -9.27 -17.93
N LYS A 166 16.12 -8.03 -17.57
CA LYS A 166 16.93 -6.82 -17.74
C LYS A 166 16.89 -5.97 -16.47
N PRO A 167 17.92 -5.14 -16.19
CA PRO A 167 17.87 -4.21 -15.08
C PRO A 167 16.63 -3.31 -15.12
N CYS A 168 15.86 -3.28 -14.04
CA CYS A 168 14.60 -2.53 -13.96
C CYS A 168 14.36 -2.06 -12.52
N PRO A 169 13.87 -0.83 -12.29
CA PRO A 169 13.40 -0.42 -10.98
C PRO A 169 12.18 -1.27 -10.56
N VAL A 170 12.20 -1.78 -9.32
CA VAL A 170 11.10 -2.58 -8.75
C VAL A 170 10.81 -2.10 -7.34
N ASN A 171 9.54 -1.75 -7.08
CA ASN A 171 9.05 -1.37 -5.77
C ASN A 171 7.58 -1.79 -5.67
N LEU A 172 7.28 -2.83 -4.90
CA LEU A 172 5.94 -3.39 -4.78
C LEU A 172 5.37 -3.10 -3.38
N THR A 173 4.10 -2.70 -3.32
CA THR A 173 3.39 -2.46 -2.06
C THR A 173 1.92 -2.89 -2.17
N ASN A 174 1.20 -2.87 -1.06
CA ASN A 174 -0.26 -2.98 -1.04
C ASN A 174 -0.89 -1.64 -0.63
N HIS A 175 -1.82 -1.13 -1.43
CA HIS A 175 -2.46 0.17 -1.18
C HIS A 175 -3.78 0.01 -0.37
N VAL A 176 -3.72 -0.75 0.72
CA VAL A 176 -4.85 -0.93 1.64
C VAL A 176 -5.11 0.32 2.46
N TYR A 177 -6.38 0.71 2.54
CA TYR A 177 -6.85 1.77 3.42
C TYR A 177 -7.47 1.17 4.67
N PHE A 178 -6.98 1.61 5.82
CA PHE A 178 -7.46 1.19 7.13
C PHE A 178 -8.43 2.21 7.70
N ASN A 179 -9.47 1.71 8.34
CA ASN A 179 -10.23 2.41 9.37
C ASN A 179 -10.52 1.44 10.51
N LEU A 180 -9.73 1.55 11.59
CA LEU A 180 -9.81 0.64 12.74
C LEU A 180 -11.08 0.79 13.60
N ASP A 181 -11.92 1.81 13.38
CA ASP A 181 -13.23 1.89 14.06
C ASP A 181 -14.26 0.97 13.41
N GLY A 182 -14.03 0.58 12.14
CA GLY A 182 -14.93 -0.25 11.33
C GLY A 182 -16.14 0.48 10.77
N ASP A 183 -16.36 1.71 11.23
CA ASP A 183 -17.33 2.65 10.67
C ASP A 183 -16.59 3.69 9.85
N ARG A 184 -17.29 4.33 8.90
CA ARG A 184 -16.75 5.34 7.97
C ARG A 184 -16.45 6.67 8.69
N THR A 185 -15.80 6.60 9.84
CA THR A 185 -15.38 7.70 10.70
C THR A 185 -14.19 8.42 10.08
N ASP A 186 -13.91 9.61 10.60
CA ASP A 186 -12.72 10.37 10.24
C ASP A 186 -11.48 9.76 10.91
N VAL A 187 -10.60 9.14 10.13
CA VAL A 187 -9.40 8.46 10.65
C VAL A 187 -8.37 9.41 11.22
N ARG A 188 -8.54 10.72 11.09
CA ARG A 188 -7.69 11.67 11.80
C ARG A 188 -7.88 11.60 13.32
N GLN A 189 -8.98 11.01 13.79
CA GLN A 189 -9.19 10.74 15.21
C GLN A 189 -8.43 9.50 15.71
N HIS A 190 -7.84 8.71 14.81
CA HIS A 190 -6.96 7.61 15.19
C HIS A 190 -5.67 8.16 15.78
N LYS A 191 -5.07 7.36 16.66
CA LYS A 191 -3.73 7.61 17.18
C LYS A 191 -2.71 6.85 16.35
N LEU A 192 -1.62 7.50 15.96
CA LEU A 192 -0.58 6.94 15.12
C LEU A 192 0.79 7.11 15.78
N GLN A 193 1.64 6.10 15.61
CA GLN A 193 3.06 6.13 15.88
C GLN A 193 3.80 5.57 14.66
N ILE A 194 4.85 6.26 14.21
CA ILE A 194 5.78 5.80 13.16
C ILE A 194 7.19 5.92 13.71
N LEU A 195 7.96 4.83 13.68
CA LEU A 195 9.34 4.79 14.14
C LEU A 195 10.29 5.22 13.02
N ALA A 196 10.37 6.54 12.83
CA ALA A 196 11.20 7.21 11.82
C ALA A 196 11.72 8.53 12.37
N ASP A 197 12.98 8.87 12.07
CA ASP A 197 13.58 10.17 12.42
C ASP A 197 13.54 11.18 11.26
N GLU A 198 13.25 10.70 10.05
CA GLU A 198 13.24 11.49 8.82
C GLU A 198 12.02 11.14 7.96
N TYR A 199 11.51 12.14 7.26
CA TYR A 199 10.45 12.01 6.26
C TYR A 199 10.87 12.68 4.96
N LEU A 200 10.16 12.36 3.88
CA LEU A 200 10.43 12.87 2.54
C LEU A 200 9.38 13.93 2.17
N PRO A 201 9.70 15.24 2.30
CA PRO A 201 8.81 16.32 1.86
C PRO A 201 8.63 16.30 0.33
N VAL A 202 7.43 16.67 -0.11
CA VAL A 202 7.04 16.70 -1.53
C VAL A 202 6.59 18.09 -1.98
N ASP A 203 6.61 18.32 -3.30
CA ASP A 203 5.94 19.46 -3.94
C ASP A 203 4.43 19.20 -4.14
N GLU A 204 3.71 20.15 -4.72
CA GLU A 204 2.27 20.07 -5.01
C GLU A 204 1.92 18.95 -6.00
N SER A 205 2.90 18.42 -6.74
CA SER A 205 2.75 17.26 -7.62
C SER A 205 3.10 15.93 -6.93
N GLY A 206 3.41 15.97 -5.63
CA GLY A 206 3.83 14.80 -4.86
C GLY A 206 5.27 14.36 -5.12
N ILE A 207 6.12 15.20 -5.73
CA ILE A 207 7.51 14.85 -6.06
C ILE A 207 8.48 15.32 -4.97
N PRO A 208 9.36 14.43 -4.48
CA PRO A 208 10.28 14.72 -3.37
C PRO A 208 11.59 15.42 -3.78
N ARG A 209 11.52 16.70 -4.18
CA ARG A 209 12.69 17.42 -4.74
C ARG A 209 13.75 17.87 -3.72
N GLN A 210 13.43 17.90 -2.44
CA GLN A 210 14.26 18.54 -1.41
C GLN A 210 15.08 17.54 -0.56
N GLY A 211 14.96 16.23 -0.84
CA GLY A 211 15.57 15.18 -0.03
C GLY A 211 14.91 15.02 1.35
N LEU A 212 15.48 14.17 2.19
CA LEU A 212 14.96 13.85 3.52
C LEU A 212 15.06 15.04 4.49
N LYS A 213 14.07 15.16 5.37
CA LYS A 213 14.01 16.16 6.45
C LYS A 213 13.76 15.47 7.78
N SER A 214 14.41 15.97 8.84
CA SER A 214 14.15 15.46 10.18
C SER A 214 12.70 15.73 10.61
N VAL A 215 12.09 14.75 11.27
CA VAL A 215 10.76 14.90 11.87
C VAL A 215 10.77 15.80 13.12
N ALA A 216 11.93 15.96 13.76
CA ALA A 216 12.03 16.65 15.04
C ALA A 216 11.55 18.11 14.97
N ASN A 217 10.70 18.51 15.93
CA ASN A 217 10.05 19.83 15.99
C ASN A 217 9.15 20.14 14.78
N THR A 218 8.58 19.12 14.15
CA THR A 218 7.57 19.25 13.09
C THR A 218 6.33 18.42 13.43
N SER A 219 5.22 18.71 12.75
CA SER A 219 4.01 17.87 12.82
C SER A 219 4.22 16.44 12.31
N PHE A 220 5.32 16.15 11.62
CA PHE A 220 5.68 14.81 11.18
C PHE A 220 6.30 13.95 12.31
N ASP A 221 6.54 14.51 13.51
CA ASP A 221 7.08 13.72 14.63
C ASP A 221 6.04 12.76 15.22
N PHE A 222 5.93 11.58 14.61
CA PHE A 222 5.10 10.47 15.08
C PHE A 222 5.91 9.44 15.90
N ARG A 223 7.13 9.78 16.35
CA ARG A 223 7.95 8.85 17.15
C ARG A 223 7.28 8.51 18.47
N MET A 224 6.54 9.46 19.03
CA MET A 224 5.59 9.25 20.11
C MET A 224 4.16 9.15 19.56
N PRO A 225 3.31 8.25 20.09
CA PRO A 225 1.93 8.14 19.63
C PRO A 225 1.16 9.44 19.84
N LYS A 226 0.51 9.94 18.78
CA LYS A 226 -0.37 11.12 18.84
C LYS A 226 -1.59 10.97 17.95
N VAL A 227 -2.65 11.71 18.26
CA VAL A 227 -3.86 11.76 17.43
C VAL A 227 -3.52 12.48 16.13
N ILE A 228 -3.83 11.90 14.97
CA ILE A 228 -3.44 12.46 13.67
C ILE A 228 -3.98 13.89 13.49
N ALA A 229 -5.19 14.18 13.98
CA ALA A 229 -5.83 15.48 13.91
C ALA A 229 -5.12 16.59 14.72
N SER A 230 -4.28 16.27 15.72
CA SER A 230 -3.77 17.28 16.66
C SER A 230 -2.86 18.33 16.00
N GLU A 231 -2.18 17.95 14.92
CA GLU A 231 -1.24 18.80 14.17
C GLU A 231 -1.50 18.75 12.66
N PHE A 232 -2.73 18.43 12.28
CA PHE A 232 -3.14 18.32 10.87
C PHE A 232 -3.08 19.68 10.18
N LEU A 233 -2.44 19.75 9.01
CA LEU A 233 -2.17 20.97 8.22
C LEU A 233 -1.34 22.04 8.97
N ALA A 234 -0.59 21.66 10.00
CA ALA A 234 0.25 22.57 10.77
C ALA A 234 1.52 23.01 9.98
N ASP A 235 2.10 22.11 9.19
CA ASP A 235 3.27 22.38 8.34
C ASP A 235 2.88 22.61 6.87
N ASP A 236 3.66 23.43 6.15
CA ASP A 236 3.44 23.70 4.72
C ASP A 236 3.52 22.44 3.86
N ASP A 237 4.38 21.48 4.23
CA ASP A 237 4.51 20.21 3.52
C ASP A 237 3.22 19.38 3.57
N GLN A 238 2.40 19.52 4.62
CA GLN A 238 1.07 18.91 4.65
C GLN A 238 0.07 19.68 3.80
N ARG A 239 0.13 21.02 3.83
CA ARG A 239 -0.82 21.89 3.10
C ARG A 239 -0.76 21.66 1.59
N LYS A 240 0.43 21.40 1.04
CA LYS A 240 0.64 21.08 -0.39
C LYS A 240 -0.18 19.89 -0.87
N VAL A 241 -0.42 18.91 0.02
CA VAL A 241 -1.11 17.65 -0.30
C VAL A 241 -2.40 17.42 0.48
N LYS A 242 -2.90 18.47 1.16
CA LYS A 242 -4.14 18.46 1.97
C LYS A 242 -4.15 17.45 3.13
N GLY A 243 -2.99 17.13 3.69
CA GLY A 243 -2.84 16.21 4.82
C GLY A 243 -1.46 15.58 4.84
N TYR A 244 -1.37 14.33 5.28
CA TYR A 244 -0.17 13.51 5.13
C TYR A 244 -0.26 12.70 3.83
N ASP A 245 0.80 12.75 3.04
CA ASP A 245 1.05 11.93 1.84
C ASP A 245 2.57 11.85 1.65
N HIS A 246 3.27 11.33 2.67
CA HIS A 246 4.73 11.42 2.76
C HIS A 246 5.35 10.09 3.19
N ALA A 247 6.53 9.79 2.63
CA ALA A 247 7.31 8.62 2.99
C ALA A 247 8.16 8.91 4.22
N PHE A 248 8.17 7.99 5.18
CA PHE A 248 9.00 8.02 6.38
C PHE A 248 10.12 7.01 6.27
N LEU A 249 11.37 7.43 6.46
CA LEU A 249 12.52 6.52 6.47
C LEU A 249 12.57 5.78 7.81
N LEU A 250 12.37 4.47 7.79
CA LEU A 250 12.13 3.68 8.98
C LEU A 250 13.43 3.37 9.74
N GLN A 251 13.36 3.48 11.07
CA GLN A 251 14.42 3.05 11.99
C GLN A 251 14.64 1.53 11.98
N THR A 252 13.72 0.74 11.41
CA THR A 252 13.84 -0.72 11.36
C THR A 252 14.97 -1.16 10.43
N GLN A 253 15.36 -0.35 9.45
CA GLN A 253 16.44 -0.65 8.49
C GLN A 253 16.31 -2.05 7.86
N GLY A 254 15.06 -2.45 7.53
CA GLY A 254 14.75 -3.75 6.95
C GLY A 254 14.59 -4.90 7.95
N ASP A 255 14.74 -4.67 9.26
CA ASP A 255 14.45 -5.67 10.29
C ASP A 255 12.94 -5.84 10.50
N GLY A 256 12.34 -6.75 9.74
CA GLY A 256 10.91 -7.08 9.79
C GLY A 256 10.42 -7.69 11.11
N LYS A 257 11.28 -7.87 12.13
CA LYS A 257 10.85 -8.29 13.47
C LYS A 257 10.55 -7.12 14.39
N LYS A 258 11.00 -5.91 14.04
CA LYS A 258 10.73 -4.68 14.79
C LYS A 258 9.49 -4.00 14.24
N PRO A 259 8.61 -3.44 15.09
CA PRO A 259 7.48 -2.68 14.61
C PRO A 259 7.96 -1.40 13.91
N ALA A 260 7.45 -1.14 12.72
CA ALA A 260 7.68 0.10 11.97
C ALA A 260 6.67 1.20 12.37
N ALA A 261 5.42 0.79 12.62
CA ALA A 261 4.35 1.71 13.00
C ALA A 261 3.30 1.02 13.89
N ARG A 262 2.50 1.84 14.56
CA ARG A 262 1.35 1.42 15.36
C ARG A 262 0.21 2.38 15.13
N LEU A 263 -0.98 1.86 14.92
CA LEU A 263 -2.21 2.61 14.73
C LEU A 263 -3.23 2.12 15.75
N TRP A 264 -3.97 3.01 16.39
CA TRP A 264 -5.06 2.68 17.30
C TRP A 264 -6.35 3.31 16.80
N SER A 265 -7.45 2.57 16.92
CA SER A 265 -8.80 3.08 16.74
C SER A 265 -9.06 4.27 17.67
N GLN A 266 -10.00 5.14 17.30
CA GLN A 266 -10.33 6.32 18.09
C GLN A 266 -10.75 5.93 19.52
N ASP A 267 -11.54 4.86 19.63
CA ASP A 267 -12.03 4.36 20.91
C ASP A 267 -11.03 3.46 21.67
N GLY A 268 -9.85 3.22 21.09
CA GLY A 268 -8.79 2.42 21.69
C GLY A 268 -9.10 0.92 21.81
N LYS A 269 -10.18 0.40 21.22
CA LYS A 269 -10.54 -1.04 21.28
C LYS A 269 -9.78 -1.92 20.29
N LEU A 270 -9.18 -1.34 19.24
CA LEU A 270 -8.41 -2.08 18.25
C LEU A 270 -7.09 -1.36 17.97
N GLN A 271 -6.00 -2.12 18.00
CA GLN A 271 -4.70 -1.67 17.53
C GLN A 271 -4.26 -2.47 16.31
N MET A 272 -3.54 -1.82 15.41
CA MET A 272 -2.77 -2.45 14.35
C MET A 272 -1.28 -2.15 14.55
N MET A 273 -0.44 -3.18 14.50
CA MET A 273 1.02 -3.06 14.43
C MET A 273 1.48 -3.38 13.02
N VAL A 274 2.38 -2.56 12.48
CA VAL A 274 2.99 -2.75 11.16
C VAL A 274 4.43 -3.22 11.34
N TYR A 275 4.80 -4.29 10.65
CA TYR A 275 6.16 -4.80 10.55
C TYR A 275 6.52 -4.87 9.07
N THR A 276 7.74 -4.50 8.69
CA THR A 276 8.15 -4.59 7.28
C THR A 276 9.65 -4.70 7.12
N THR A 277 10.08 -5.32 6.02
CA THR A 277 11.47 -5.30 5.53
C THR A 277 11.74 -4.13 4.58
N ALA A 278 10.73 -3.36 4.20
CA ALA A 278 10.91 -2.16 3.39
C ALA A 278 11.65 -1.06 4.18
N PRO A 279 12.45 -0.21 3.51
CA PRO A 279 13.17 0.88 4.17
C PRO A 279 12.26 2.05 4.56
N ALA A 280 11.14 2.25 3.85
CA ALA A 280 10.25 3.38 4.08
C ALA A 280 8.79 2.94 4.27
N LEU A 281 8.00 3.84 4.85
CA LEU A 281 6.56 3.72 5.00
C LEU A 281 5.89 4.99 4.50
N GLN A 282 5.12 4.92 3.42
CA GLN A 282 4.22 5.98 3.01
C GLN A 282 3.06 6.06 3.99
N PHE A 283 2.86 7.23 4.59
CA PHE A 283 1.66 7.53 5.32
C PHE A 283 0.80 8.49 4.50
N TYR A 284 -0.32 7.96 4.01
CA TYR A 284 -1.34 8.73 3.31
C TYR A 284 -2.61 8.79 4.15
N SER A 285 -3.06 10.00 4.51
CA SER A 285 -4.23 10.20 5.37
C SER A 285 -5.57 10.22 4.63
N GLY A 286 -5.62 9.80 3.36
CA GLY A 286 -6.88 9.72 2.60
C GLY A 286 -7.39 11.07 2.10
N ASN A 287 -6.48 11.96 1.73
CA ASN A 287 -6.74 13.40 1.45
C ASN A 287 -7.63 13.65 0.23
N TYR A 288 -7.77 12.65 -0.65
CA TYR A 288 -8.51 12.70 -1.91
C TYR A 288 -9.45 11.49 -2.05
N LEU A 289 -10.02 11.01 -0.94
CA LEU A 289 -10.95 9.88 -0.95
C LEU A 289 -12.37 10.27 -1.37
N ALA A 290 -12.72 11.56 -1.29
CA ALA A 290 -14.05 12.05 -1.63
C ALA A 290 -14.51 11.58 -3.02
N GLY A 291 -15.68 10.92 -3.06
CA GLY A 291 -16.29 10.42 -4.30
C GLY A 291 -15.96 8.96 -4.63
N THR A 292 -15.03 8.33 -3.89
CA THR A 292 -14.67 6.92 -4.10
C THR A 292 -15.85 5.99 -3.74
N PRO A 293 -16.27 5.05 -4.62
CA PRO A 293 -17.26 4.03 -4.29
C PRO A 293 -16.95 3.30 -2.98
N SER A 294 -17.96 3.15 -2.12
CA SER A 294 -17.84 2.50 -0.81
C SER A 294 -18.69 1.23 -0.69
N ARG A 295 -18.65 0.56 0.46
CA ARG A 295 -19.59 -0.52 0.82
C ARG A 295 -20.99 -0.03 1.18
N GLY A 296 -21.13 1.24 1.57
CA GLY A 296 -22.39 1.84 1.96
C GLY A 296 -23.09 2.58 0.81
N PRO A 297 -24.25 3.20 1.08
CA PRO A 297 -25.03 3.90 0.05
C PRO A 297 -24.34 5.15 -0.49
N GLU A 298 -23.54 5.83 0.33
CA GLU A 298 -22.82 7.04 -0.06
C GLU A 298 -21.36 6.72 -0.44
N PRO A 299 -20.71 7.46 -1.36
CA PRO A 299 -19.28 7.34 -1.61
C PRO A 299 -18.46 7.80 -0.39
N TYR A 300 -17.20 7.39 -0.30
CA TYR A 300 -16.30 7.86 0.76
C TYR A 300 -16.15 9.38 0.74
N ALA A 301 -15.92 9.96 1.92
CA ALA A 301 -15.45 11.33 2.11
C ALA A 301 -13.93 11.33 2.35
N ASP A 302 -13.31 12.50 2.20
CA ASP A 302 -11.91 12.69 2.57
C ASP A 302 -11.66 12.25 4.02
N TRP A 303 -10.50 11.65 4.25
CA TRP A 303 -10.04 11.19 5.56
C TRP A 303 -10.92 10.10 6.21
N GLN A 304 -11.70 9.33 5.44
CA GLN A 304 -12.41 8.16 5.98
C GLN A 304 -11.56 6.88 6.07
N GLY A 305 -10.33 6.92 5.54
CA GLY A 305 -9.35 5.83 5.61
C GLY A 305 -7.93 6.37 5.44
N LEU A 306 -6.94 5.64 5.95
CA LEU A 306 -5.53 5.94 5.75
C LEU A 306 -4.77 4.73 5.20
N ALA A 307 -3.72 4.96 4.43
CA ALA A 307 -2.82 3.92 3.96
C ALA A 307 -1.47 4.00 4.69
N LEU A 308 -0.90 2.83 4.96
CA LEU A 308 0.45 2.63 5.50
C LEU A 308 1.18 1.66 4.57
N GLU A 309 1.78 2.21 3.52
CA GLU A 309 2.35 1.45 2.42
C GLU A 309 3.85 1.29 2.65
N SER A 310 4.29 0.05 2.85
CA SER A 310 5.71 -0.28 2.97
C SER A 310 6.37 -0.24 1.59
N GLU A 311 7.39 0.59 1.41
CA GLU A 311 7.99 0.78 0.09
C GLU A 311 9.45 1.27 0.15
N LEU A 312 10.09 1.36 -1.01
CA LEU A 312 11.24 2.24 -1.22
C LEU A 312 10.78 3.70 -1.24
N LEU A 313 11.69 4.65 -0.99
CA LEU A 313 11.36 6.08 -1.09
C LEU A 313 10.81 6.42 -2.49
N PRO A 314 9.78 7.28 -2.59
CA PRO A 314 9.24 7.73 -3.87
C PRO A 314 10.30 8.40 -4.74
N ASP A 315 10.28 8.16 -6.06
CA ASP A 315 11.24 8.72 -7.03
C ASP A 315 12.71 8.23 -6.89
N SER A 316 12.96 7.15 -6.13
CA SER A 316 14.31 6.59 -5.98
C SER A 316 15.09 6.28 -7.27
N PRO A 317 14.47 5.92 -8.42
CA PRO A 317 15.20 5.76 -9.68
C PRO A 317 15.94 7.03 -10.13
N ASN A 318 15.50 8.21 -9.67
CA ASN A 318 16.14 9.50 -9.91
C ASN A 318 17.05 9.95 -8.75
N HIS A 319 17.11 9.17 -7.67
CA HIS A 319 17.83 9.50 -6.43
C HIS A 319 18.65 8.31 -5.90
N PRO A 320 19.62 7.80 -6.67
CA PRO A 320 20.48 6.68 -6.25
C PRO A 320 21.35 6.99 -5.03
N GLU A 321 21.48 8.27 -4.66
CA GLU A 321 22.25 8.74 -3.50
C GLU A 321 21.54 8.59 -2.15
N TRP A 322 20.23 8.30 -2.14
CA TRP A 322 19.47 8.24 -0.90
C TRP A 322 19.82 7.02 -0.04
N PRO A 323 19.67 7.12 1.30
CA PRO A 323 20.14 6.11 2.25
C PRO A 323 19.20 4.90 2.34
N GLN A 324 19.03 4.16 1.24
CA GLN A 324 18.20 2.97 1.14
C GLN A 324 18.84 1.93 0.19
N PRO A 325 18.32 0.69 0.13
CA PRO A 325 18.73 -0.27 -0.90
C PRO A 325 18.50 0.26 -2.32
N ASP A 326 19.33 -0.21 -3.25
CA ASP A 326 19.17 0.08 -4.68
C ASP A 326 17.79 -0.41 -5.16
N CYS A 327 17.08 0.44 -5.90
CA CYS A 327 15.77 0.11 -6.45
C CYS A 327 15.87 -0.67 -7.77
N ILE A 328 17.03 -0.66 -8.44
CA ILE A 328 17.24 -1.38 -9.69
C ILE A 328 17.53 -2.87 -9.40
N LEU A 329 16.55 -3.71 -9.72
CA LEU A 329 16.70 -5.17 -9.69
C LEU A 329 17.44 -5.64 -10.95
N ARG A 330 18.41 -6.54 -10.81
CA ARG A 330 19.21 -7.08 -11.93
C ARG A 330 18.92 -8.55 -12.21
N PRO A 331 19.20 -9.05 -13.43
CA PRO A 331 19.08 -10.47 -13.73
C PRO A 331 19.93 -11.34 -12.81
N GLY A 332 19.33 -12.41 -12.28
CA GLY A 332 19.95 -13.30 -11.29
C GLY A 332 19.74 -12.87 -9.83
N GLU A 333 19.24 -11.66 -9.59
CA GLU A 333 18.78 -11.21 -8.28
C GLU A 333 17.28 -11.50 -8.09
N GLU A 334 16.83 -11.48 -6.85
CA GLU A 334 15.42 -11.59 -6.49
C GLU A 334 15.04 -10.41 -5.59
N TYR A 335 14.01 -9.66 -5.98
CA TYR A 335 13.36 -8.71 -5.10
C TYR A 335 12.53 -9.48 -4.08
N ALA A 336 12.63 -9.12 -2.80
CA ALA A 336 11.77 -9.66 -1.75
C ALA A 336 11.39 -8.57 -0.76
N SER A 337 10.10 -8.41 -0.51
CA SER A 337 9.56 -7.48 0.49
C SER A 337 8.48 -8.17 1.31
N LEU A 338 8.55 -8.03 2.63
CA LEU A 338 7.58 -8.54 3.59
C LEU A 338 6.94 -7.35 4.31
N THR A 339 5.61 -7.38 4.43
CA THR A 339 4.86 -6.48 5.29
C THR A 339 3.78 -7.23 6.04
N GLU A 340 3.64 -6.93 7.32
CA GLU A 340 2.71 -7.60 8.21
C GLU A 340 1.88 -6.60 9.00
N TYR A 341 0.56 -6.76 8.92
CA TYR A 341 -0.42 -6.01 9.70
C TYR A 341 -0.99 -6.92 10.78
N GLN A 342 -0.56 -6.74 12.03
CA GLN A 342 -1.04 -7.50 13.18
C GLN A 342 -2.12 -6.72 13.91
N PHE A 343 -3.31 -7.32 14.05
CA PHE A 343 -4.45 -6.70 14.73
C PHE A 343 -4.60 -7.23 16.16
N ILE A 344 -4.68 -6.32 17.12
CA ILE A 344 -4.74 -6.62 18.55
C ILE A 344 -6.03 -6.00 19.11
N PRO A 345 -7.10 -6.79 19.30
CA PRO A 345 -8.30 -6.34 20.01
C PRO A 345 -8.03 -6.26 21.52
N PHE A 346 -8.61 -5.26 22.19
CA PHE A 346 -8.50 -5.06 23.65
C PHE A 346 -9.76 -5.44 24.40
#